data_AF-V6T755-F1
#
_entry.id   AF-V6T755-F1
#
_cell.length_a   1.000
_cell.length_b   1.000
_cell.length_c   1.000
_cell.angle_alpha   90.00
_cell.angle_beta   90.00
_cell.angle_gamma   90.00
#
_symmetry.space_group_name_H-M   'P 1'
#
loop_
_entity.id
_entity.type
_entity.pdbx_description
1 polymer ?
#
loop_
_entity_poly.entity_id
_entity_poly.type
_entity_poly.pdbx_seq_one_letter_code
_entity_poly.pdbx_strand_id
1 'polypeptide(L)'
;VKTLIPLQGGMKIKGCARVGKWKIYKGTALMRAAVYGYTEIVELLVEKEKGLRDSKGWTALMWAVKNDHTDCVRLLMREKDLKGYNGGTALDMAKLWRRHEIVALLSE
;
A
#
# COMPACT_ATOMS: atom_id res chain seq x y z
N VAL A 1 -2.45 16.13 -14.69
CA VAL A 1 -2.61 14.96 -13.80
C VAL A 1 -2.09 15.22 -12.38
N LYS A 2 -0.87 15.78 -12.18
CA LYS A 2 -0.36 16.20 -10.85
C LYS A 2 -1.25 17.20 -10.08
N THR A 3 -2.08 17.97 -10.79
CA THR A 3 -2.97 18.99 -10.25
C THR A 3 -4.14 18.47 -9.40
N LEU A 4 -4.52 17.19 -9.52
CA LEU A 4 -5.65 16.60 -8.77
C LEU A 4 -5.22 15.83 -7.52
N ILE A 5 -3.91 15.64 -7.30
CA ILE A 5 -3.35 14.89 -6.17
C ILE A 5 -3.83 15.45 -4.81
N PRO A 6 -3.89 16.78 -4.59
CA PRO A 6 -4.41 17.33 -3.32
C PRO A 6 -5.90 17.07 -3.08
N LEU A 7 -6.70 16.93 -4.15
CA LEU A 7 -8.14 16.67 -4.05
C LEU A 7 -8.46 15.20 -3.75
N GLN A 8 -7.53 14.30 -4.08
CA GLN A 8 -7.66 12.87 -3.82
C GLN A 8 -7.03 12.46 -2.49
N GLY A 9 -6.06 13.25 -2.00
CA GLY A 9 -5.33 13.00 -0.75
C GLY A 9 -6.26 12.82 0.45
N GLY A 10 -6.30 11.60 0.98
CA GLY A 10 -7.07 11.24 2.18
C GLY A 10 -8.50 10.77 1.89
N MET A 11 -8.94 10.78 0.63
CA MET A 11 -10.27 10.29 0.26
C MET A 11 -10.26 8.78 0.04
N LYS A 12 -11.14 8.08 0.77
CA LYS A 12 -11.46 6.68 0.46
C LYS A 12 -12.47 6.62 -0.69
N ILE A 13 -12.26 5.72 -1.64
CA ILE A 13 -13.22 5.47 -2.72
C ILE A 13 -14.60 5.09 -2.12
N LYS A 14 -15.67 5.68 -2.66
CA LYS A 14 -17.04 5.21 -2.40
C LYS A 14 -17.22 3.87 -3.12
N GLY A 15 -17.44 2.79 -2.38
CA GLY A 15 -17.63 1.44 -2.94
C GLY A 15 -16.31 0.68 -3.17
N CYS A 16 -16.17 0.07 -4.34
CA CYS A 16 -15.03 -0.78 -4.69
C CYS A 16 -14.40 -0.36 -6.02
N ALA A 17 -13.07 -0.49 -6.12
CA ALA A 17 -12.33 -0.29 -7.36
C ALA A 17 -11.67 -1.60 -7.76
N ARG A 18 -11.76 -1.93 -9.06
CA ARG A 18 -10.98 -3.01 -9.66
C ARG A 18 -9.57 -2.49 -9.95
N VAL A 19 -8.57 -3.13 -9.37
CA VAL A 19 -7.16 -2.74 -9.45
C VAL A 19 -6.37 -3.99 -9.82
N GLY A 20 -5.99 -4.10 -11.10
CA GLY A 20 -5.45 -5.33 -11.67
C GLY A 20 -6.41 -6.51 -11.45
N LYS A 21 -5.92 -7.55 -10.77
CA LYS A 21 -6.68 -8.76 -10.41
C LYS A 21 -7.46 -8.62 -9.09
N TRP A 22 -7.33 -7.48 -8.39
CA TRP A 22 -7.86 -7.28 -7.05
C TRP A 22 -9.06 -6.34 -7.04
N LYS A 23 -9.97 -6.53 -6.07
CA LYS A 23 -10.98 -5.54 -5.71
C LYS A 23 -10.60 -4.94 -4.37
N ILE A 24 -10.40 -3.62 -4.36
CA ILE A 24 -10.14 -2.86 -3.13
C ILE A 24 -11.43 -2.15 -2.75
N TYR A 25 -11.90 -2.33 -1.52
CA TYR A 25 -13.10 -1.71 -0.98
C TYR A 25 -12.68 -0.67 0.07
N LYS A 26 -13.25 0.54 0.01
CA LYS A 26 -12.81 1.67 0.85
C LYS A 26 -11.29 1.94 0.78
N GLY A 27 -10.67 1.64 -0.37
CA GLY A 27 -9.24 1.89 -0.61
C GLY A 27 -8.94 3.36 -0.86
N THR A 28 -7.65 3.68 -1.00
CA THR A 28 -7.17 5.04 -1.30
C THR A 28 -6.42 5.07 -2.63
N ALA A 29 -6.05 6.25 -3.11
CA ALA A 29 -5.27 6.39 -4.34
C ALA A 29 -3.85 5.79 -4.18
N LEU A 30 -3.24 5.97 -3.02
CA LEU A 30 -1.94 5.40 -2.62
C LEU A 30 -1.95 3.87 -2.68
N MET A 31 -3.01 3.22 -2.19
CA MET A 31 -3.14 1.75 -2.28
C MET A 31 -3.22 1.27 -3.73
N ARG A 32 -3.92 2.01 -4.60
CA ARG A 32 -4.01 1.67 -6.02
C ARG A 32 -2.65 1.83 -6.71
N ALA A 33 -1.92 2.90 -6.39
CA ALA A 33 -0.57 3.13 -6.90
C ALA A 33 0.39 2.02 -6.43
N ALA A 34 0.30 1.62 -5.16
CA ALA A 34 1.09 0.54 -4.60
C ALA A 34 0.80 -0.82 -5.26
N VAL A 35 -0.45 -1.12 -5.65
CA VAL A 35 -0.78 -2.35 -6.39
C VAL A 35 -0.13 -2.38 -7.78
N TYR A 36 -0.07 -1.25 -8.48
CA TYR A 36 0.49 -1.16 -9.83
C TYR A 36 1.99 -0.89 -9.86
N GLY A 37 2.63 -0.60 -8.73
CA GLY A 37 4.04 -0.25 -8.69
C GLY A 37 4.34 1.16 -9.20
N TYR A 38 3.38 2.08 -9.12
CA TYR A 38 3.56 3.45 -9.59
C TYR A 38 4.32 4.29 -8.56
N THR A 39 5.62 4.06 -8.46
CA THR A 39 6.55 4.66 -7.49
C THR A 39 6.42 6.18 -7.38
N GLU A 40 6.39 6.90 -8.51
CA GLU A 40 6.23 8.37 -8.51
C GLU A 40 4.90 8.82 -7.88
N ILE A 41 3.82 8.08 -8.09
CA ILE A 41 2.50 8.39 -7.52
C ILE A 41 2.50 8.04 -6.03
N VAL A 42 3.18 6.96 -5.63
CA VAL A 42 3.37 6.60 -4.22
C VAL A 42 4.10 7.71 -3.47
N GLU A 43 5.20 8.22 -4.02
CA GLU A 43 5.97 9.31 -3.43
C GLU A 43 5.12 10.59 -3.24
N LEU A 44 4.28 10.92 -4.23
CA LEU A 44 3.42 12.10 -4.14
C LEU A 44 2.28 11.97 -3.12
N LEU A 45 1.78 10.76 -2.88
CA LEU A 45 0.60 10.51 -2.05
C LEU A 45 0.93 10.04 -0.64
N VAL A 46 2.14 9.52 -0.38
CA VAL A 46 2.50 8.91 0.91
C VAL A 46 2.25 9.85 2.08
N GLU A 47 2.61 11.13 1.97
CA GLU A 47 2.42 12.08 3.07
C GLU A 47 0.95 12.43 3.35
N LYS A 48 0.04 12.16 2.41
CA LYS A 48 -1.39 12.44 2.56
C LYS A 48 -2.20 11.22 3.00
N GLU A 49 -1.76 10.03 2.60
CA GLU A 49 -2.57 8.81 2.75
C GLU A 49 -1.89 7.71 3.58
N LYS A 50 -0.66 7.94 4.08
CA LYS A 50 0.03 6.97 4.93
C LYS A 50 -0.82 6.55 6.12
N GLY A 51 -0.82 5.25 6.37
CA GLY A 51 -1.50 4.62 7.50
C GLY A 51 -3.01 4.46 7.33
N LEU A 52 -3.59 4.92 6.21
CA LEU A 52 -4.96 4.58 5.88
C LEU A 52 -5.08 3.09 5.57
N ARG A 53 -6.24 2.53 5.92
CA ARG A 53 -6.56 1.10 5.74
C ARG A 53 -7.81 0.91 4.89
N ASP A 54 -7.79 -0.08 4.01
CA ASP A 54 -8.97 -0.52 3.27
C ASP A 54 -9.93 -1.33 4.16
N SER A 55 -11.02 -1.86 3.60
CA SER A 55 -12.00 -2.64 4.36
C SER A 55 -11.47 -3.97 4.91
N LYS A 56 -10.33 -4.46 4.42
CA LYS A 56 -9.63 -5.66 4.93
C LYS A 56 -8.57 -5.28 5.97
N GLY A 57 -8.43 -3.99 6.27
CA GLY A 57 -7.42 -3.47 7.16
C GLY A 57 -6.06 -3.29 6.49
N TRP A 58 -5.95 -3.47 5.17
CA TRP A 58 -4.66 -3.43 4.48
C TRP A 58 -4.24 -2.00 4.19
N THR A 59 -2.97 -1.71 4.43
CA THR A 59 -2.33 -0.43 4.10
C THR A 59 -1.73 -0.48 2.69
N ALA A 60 -1.20 0.65 2.20
CA ALA A 60 -0.52 0.69 0.92
C ALA A 60 0.72 -0.21 0.89
N LEU A 61 1.49 -0.26 1.98
CA LEU A 61 2.66 -1.14 2.09
C LEU A 61 2.28 -2.62 1.91
N MET A 62 1.21 -3.08 2.57
CA MET A 62 0.75 -4.47 2.43
C MET A 62 0.39 -4.83 0.97
N TRP A 63 -0.20 -3.88 0.24
CA TRP A 63 -0.49 -4.02 -1.19
C TRP A 63 0.78 -4.04 -2.05
N ALA A 64 1.79 -3.23 -1.72
CA ALA A 64 3.09 -3.27 -2.40
C ALA A 64 3.80 -4.61 -2.19
N VAL A 65 3.84 -5.12 -0.94
CA VAL A 65 4.41 -6.44 -0.61
C VAL A 65 3.67 -7.57 -1.33
N LYS A 66 2.33 -7.51 -1.40
CA LYS A 66 1.53 -8.51 -2.12
C LYS A 66 1.92 -8.62 -3.58
N ASN A 67 2.18 -7.48 -4.23
CA ASN A 67 2.44 -7.39 -5.66
C ASN A 67 3.94 -7.28 -6.02
N ASP A 68 4.83 -7.42 -5.05
CA ASP A 68 6.29 -7.47 -5.22
C ASP A 68 6.97 -6.16 -5.68
N HIS A 69 6.40 -5.02 -5.32
CA HIS A 69 6.92 -3.71 -5.75
C HIS A 69 7.93 -3.15 -4.74
N THR A 70 9.19 -3.56 -4.84
CA THR A 70 10.26 -3.22 -3.88
C THR A 70 10.53 -1.72 -3.77
N ASP A 71 10.44 -0.96 -4.86
CA ASP A 71 10.57 0.51 -4.83
C ASP A 71 9.46 1.17 -4.02
N CYS A 72 8.21 0.71 -4.22
CA CYS A 72 7.08 1.17 -3.41
C CYS A 72 7.25 0.79 -1.94
N VAL A 73 7.80 -0.39 -1.64
CA VAL A 73 8.09 -0.82 -0.26
C VAL A 73 9.04 0.15 0.42
N ARG A 74 10.13 0.54 -0.26
CA ARG A 74 11.11 1.52 0.26
C ARG A 74 10.46 2.87 0.61
N LEU A 75 9.56 3.36 -0.24
CA LEU A 75 8.84 4.62 0.00
C LEU A 75 7.80 4.52 1.13
N LEU A 76 7.28 3.32 1.39
CA LEU A 76 6.18 3.08 2.33
C LEU A 76 6.64 2.53 3.69
N MET A 77 7.94 2.54 3.98
CA MET A 77 8.53 1.98 5.22
C MET A 77 7.96 2.56 6.52
N ARG A 78 7.38 3.77 6.47
CA ARG A 78 6.68 4.39 7.61
C ARG A 78 5.44 3.61 8.07
N GLU A 79 4.94 2.69 7.24
CA GLU A 79 3.81 1.81 7.56
C GLU A 79 4.23 0.43 8.10
N LYS A 80 5.53 0.15 8.26
CA LYS A 80 6.03 -1.22 8.51
C LYS A 80 5.42 -1.91 9.73
N ASP A 81 5.18 -1.14 10.79
CA ASP A 81 4.63 -1.64 12.07
C ASP A 81 3.09 -1.65 12.10
N LEU A 82 2.43 -1.15 11.05
CA LEU A 82 0.98 -1.12 11.00
C LEU A 82 0.43 -2.53 10.77
N LYS A 83 -0.47 -2.91 11.66
CA LYS A 83 -1.17 -4.20 11.58
C LYS A 83 -2.45 -4.06 10.77
N GLY A 84 -2.74 -5.10 9.99
CA GLY A 84 -4.06 -5.32 9.40
C GLY A 84 -5.06 -5.83 10.42
N TYR A 85 -6.31 -6.05 10.01
CA TYR A 85 -7.35 -6.54 10.92
C TYR A 85 -7.14 -7.98 11.38
N ASN A 86 -6.33 -8.76 10.65
CA ASN A 86 -5.89 -10.08 11.07
C ASN A 86 -4.68 -10.04 12.05
N GLY A 87 -4.24 -8.86 12.47
CA GLY A 87 -3.10 -8.66 13.37
C GLY A 87 -1.73 -8.76 12.70
N GLY A 88 -1.64 -9.18 11.44
CA GLY A 88 -0.38 -9.30 10.70
C GLY A 88 0.14 -7.97 10.17
N THR A 89 1.46 -7.83 10.14
CA THR A 89 2.21 -6.71 9.56
C THR A 89 2.60 -6.99 8.09
N ALA A 90 3.17 -5.99 7.41
CA ALA A 90 3.74 -6.19 6.08
C ALA A 90 4.89 -7.21 6.07
N LEU A 91 5.69 -7.25 7.15
CA LEU A 91 6.78 -8.21 7.31
C LEU A 91 6.24 -9.66 7.42
N ASP A 92 5.16 -9.86 8.18
CA ASP A 92 4.54 -11.19 8.32
C ASP A 92 4.03 -11.71 6.97
N MET A 93 3.45 -10.83 6.16
CA MET A 93 3.02 -11.16 4.80
C MET A 93 4.20 -11.50 3.88
N ALA A 94 5.27 -10.71 3.93
CA ALA A 94 6.47 -10.96 3.13
C ALA A 94 7.09 -12.32 3.44
N LYS A 95 7.17 -12.69 4.73
CA LYS A 95 7.63 -14.01 5.19
C LYS A 95 6.71 -15.13 4.69
N LEU A 96 5.39 -14.96 4.87
CA LEU A 96 4.39 -15.95 4.45
C LEU A 96 4.43 -16.25 2.94
N TRP A 97 4.65 -15.22 2.12
CA TRP A 97 4.71 -15.35 0.66
C TRP A 97 6.12 -15.57 0.11
N ARG A 98 7.12 -15.80 0.98
CA ARG A 98 8.52 -16.05 0.60
C ARG A 98 9.12 -14.95 -0.29
N ARG A 99 8.78 -13.70 0.00
CA ARG A 99 9.31 -12.51 -0.68
C ARG A 99 10.68 -12.15 -0.10
N HIS A 100 11.71 -12.93 -0.41
CA HIS A 100 13.02 -12.86 0.25
C HIS A 100 13.66 -11.46 0.24
N GLU A 101 13.62 -10.77 -0.91
CA GLU A 101 14.16 -9.41 -1.03
C GLU A 101 13.41 -8.41 -0.15
N ILE A 102 12.07 -8.47 -0.15
CA ILE A 102 11.23 -7.61 0.68
C ILE A 102 11.39 -7.92 2.17
N VAL A 103 11.60 -9.19 2.54
CA VAL A 103 11.88 -9.56 3.92
C VAL A 103 13.18 -8.90 4.38
N ALA A 104 14.23 -8.91 3.54
CA ALA A 104 15.47 -8.21 3.87
C ALA A 104 15.22 -6.70 4.09
N LEU A 105 14.53 -6.04 3.14
CA LEU A 105 14.20 -4.61 3.23
C LEU A 105 13.37 -4.23 4.47
N LEU A 106 12.43 -5.08 4.88
CA LEU A 106 11.57 -4.83 6.04
C LEU A 106 12.19 -5.25 7.37
N SER A 107 13.29 -6.01 7.35
CA SER A 107 13.99 -6.45 8.57
C SER A 107 15.12 -5.51 8.98
N GLU A 108 15.45 -4.53 8.13
CA GLU A 108 16.29 -3.38 8.44
C GLU A 108 15.55 -2.33 9.31
#